data_AF-A0A0A9XPY5-F1
#
_entry.id   AF-A0A0A9XPY5-F1
#
_cell.length_a   1.000
_cell.length_b   1.000
_cell.length_c   1.000
_cell.angle_alpha   90.00
_cell.angle_beta   90.00
_cell.angle_gamma   90.00
#
_symmetry.space_group_name_H-M   'P 1'
#
loop_
_entity.id
_entity.type
_entity.pdbx_description
1 polymer ?
#
loop_
_entity_poly.entity_id
_entity_poly.type
_entity_poly.pdbx_seq_one_letter_code
_entity_poly.pdbx_strand_id
1 'polypeptide(L)'
;MPKKKTGQRKKAEKQKVRQKEIRNAKDHVDFGKFPCNMTMECDKCKRKQKNRAFCYFCRSLQRLPVCGHCGKVKCLLKTGDCVVRHAGTYTTGMGMVGAICDFCEAWVCHGRKCLSSHACTCPLQNAVCTECERVVWDHGGRIFKCSFCANFLCEDDQFEHQASCQVLEAENYKC
;
A
#
# COMPACT_ATOMS: atom_id res chain seq x y z
N MET A 1 26.13 10.78 38.35
CA MET A 1 25.45 9.70 37.60
C MET A 1 24.52 10.30 36.55
N PRO A 2 24.52 9.84 35.29
CA PRO A 2 23.56 10.29 34.29
C PRO A 2 22.13 10.02 34.76
N LYS A 3 21.22 11.01 34.66
CA LYS A 3 19.82 10.84 35.08
C LYS A 3 19.19 9.68 34.30
N LYS A 4 18.55 8.75 35.03
CA LYS A 4 17.85 7.59 34.45
C LYS A 4 16.78 8.08 33.48
N LYS A 5 16.84 7.65 32.21
CA LYS A 5 15.88 8.06 31.19
C LYS A 5 14.47 7.61 31.57
N THR A 6 13.48 8.50 31.43
CA THR A 6 12.06 8.20 31.64
C THR A 6 11.58 7.14 30.62
N GLY A 7 10.50 6.41 30.96
CA GLY A 7 9.90 5.43 30.04
C GLY A 7 9.47 6.05 28.71
N GLN A 8 8.94 7.27 28.74
CA GLN A 8 8.58 8.03 27.53
C GLN A 8 9.81 8.32 26.66
N ARG A 9 10.93 8.78 27.26
CA ARG A 9 12.17 9.05 26.52
C ARG A 9 12.74 7.77 25.88
N LYS A 10 12.71 6.64 26.59
CA LYS A 10 13.11 5.34 26.03
C LYS A 10 12.23 4.92 24.85
N LYS A 11 10.91 5.13 24.93
CA LYS A 11 9.97 4.80 23.84
C LYS A 11 10.21 5.68 22.60
N ALA A 12 10.42 6.98 22.79
CA ALA A 12 10.75 7.91 21.72
C ALA A 12 12.07 7.56 21.02
N GLU A 13 13.11 7.20 21.78
CA GLU A 13 14.40 6.77 21.21
C GLU A 13 14.24 5.48 20.38
N LYS A 14 13.52 4.47 20.90
CA LYS A 14 13.20 3.25 20.13
C LYS A 14 12.43 3.55 18.85
N GLN A 15 11.46 4.48 18.89
CA GLN A 15 10.70 4.87 17.71
C GLN A 15 11.58 5.57 16.67
N LYS A 16 12.52 6.43 17.07
CA LYS A 16 13.49 7.05 16.16
C LYS A 16 14.38 6.02 15.46
N VAL A 17 14.89 5.03 16.21
CA VAL A 17 15.70 3.94 15.63
C VAL A 17 14.88 3.15 14.60
N ARG A 18 13.66 2.76 14.96
CA ARG A 18 12.76 2.06 14.03
C ARG A 18 12.46 2.86 12.76
N GLN A 19 12.26 4.17 12.86
CA GLN A 19 12.05 5.03 11.68
C GLN A 19 13.29 5.09 10.78
N LYS A 20 14.49 5.09 11.37
CA LYS A 20 15.75 5.03 10.61
C LYS A 20 15.88 3.69 9.88
N GLU A 21 15.56 2.58 10.54
CA GLU A 21 15.55 1.25 9.91
C GLU A 21 14.57 1.19 8.73
N ILE A 22 13.34 1.68 8.92
CA ILE A 22 12.34 1.74 7.85
C ILE A 22 12.84 2.56 6.66
N ARG A 23 13.49 3.70 6.92
CA ARG A 23 14.05 4.55 5.85
C ARG A 23 15.16 3.85 5.09
N ASN A 24 16.08 3.20 5.79
CA ASN A 24 17.19 2.47 5.18
C ASN A 24 16.72 1.24 4.39
N ALA A 25 15.62 0.61 4.81
CA ALA A 25 15.07 -0.56 4.13
C ALA A 25 14.27 -0.20 2.86
N LYS A 26 13.91 1.09 2.67
CA LYS A 26 12.97 1.54 1.63
C LYS A 26 13.39 1.17 0.21
N ASP A 27 14.70 1.17 -0.06
CA ASP A 27 15.23 0.88 -1.40
C ASP A 27 15.22 -0.63 -1.73
N HIS A 28 15.14 -1.48 -0.70
CA HIS A 28 15.07 -2.94 -0.82
C HIS A 28 13.67 -3.52 -0.56
N VAL A 29 12.64 -2.65 -0.57
CA VAL A 29 11.26 -3.10 -0.41
C VAL A 29 10.81 -3.86 -1.65
N ASP A 30 10.42 -5.13 -1.45
CA ASP A 30 9.79 -5.95 -2.48
C ASP A 30 8.35 -5.46 -2.75
N PHE A 31 8.17 -4.73 -3.85
CA PHE A 31 6.88 -4.16 -4.24
C PHE A 31 5.77 -5.22 -4.42
N GLY A 32 6.11 -6.45 -4.80
CA GLY A 32 5.14 -7.54 -4.96
C GLY A 32 4.55 -8.01 -3.62
N LYS A 33 5.26 -7.79 -2.51
CA LYS A 33 4.83 -8.19 -1.17
C LYS A 33 4.06 -7.10 -0.41
N PHE A 34 4.09 -5.86 -0.88
CA PHE A 34 3.46 -4.74 -0.18
C PHE A 34 2.08 -4.46 -0.76
N PRO A 35 1.00 -4.60 0.06
CA PRO A 35 -0.33 -4.28 -0.41
C PRO A 35 -0.41 -2.77 -0.69
N CYS A 36 -0.44 -2.40 -1.96
CA CYS A 36 -0.81 -1.07 -2.42
C CYS A 36 -2.25 -1.11 -2.95
N ASN A 37 -2.69 -0.03 -3.57
CA ASN A 37 -3.98 -0.06 -4.23
C ASN A 37 -3.97 -1.10 -5.36
N MET A 38 -5.09 -1.79 -5.56
CA MET A 38 -5.21 -2.87 -6.54
C MET A 38 -6.44 -2.65 -7.42
N THR A 39 -6.46 -3.27 -8.58
CA THR A 39 -7.64 -3.25 -9.44
C THR A 39 -8.71 -4.16 -8.88
N MET A 40 -9.96 -3.73 -9.01
CA MET A 40 -11.15 -4.49 -8.69
C MET A 40 -12.21 -4.26 -9.76
N GLU A 41 -13.14 -5.20 -9.89
CA GLU A 41 -14.33 -5.02 -10.70
C GLU A 41 -15.54 -4.82 -9.78
N CYS A 42 -16.42 -3.88 -10.12
CA CYS A 42 -17.66 -3.69 -9.39
C CYS A 42 -18.64 -4.83 -9.65
N ASP A 43 -19.12 -5.49 -8.60
CA ASP A 43 -20.07 -6.61 -8.73
C ASP A 43 -21.38 -6.22 -9.44
N LYS A 44 -21.82 -4.96 -9.24
CA LYS A 44 -23.08 -4.42 -9.76
C LYS A 44 -22.99 -3.89 -11.19
N CYS A 45 -22.04 -3.00 -11.47
CA CYS A 45 -21.94 -2.32 -12.77
C CYS A 45 -20.84 -2.85 -13.68
N LYS A 46 -20.04 -3.83 -13.21
CA LYS A 46 -18.97 -4.50 -13.96
C LYS A 46 -17.85 -3.59 -14.47
N ARG A 47 -17.83 -2.32 -14.03
CA ARG A 47 -16.73 -1.40 -14.33
C ARG A 47 -15.50 -1.77 -13.50
N LYS A 48 -14.35 -1.82 -14.17
CA LYS A 48 -13.05 -1.89 -13.52
C LYS A 48 -12.76 -0.56 -12.84
N GLN A 49 -12.29 -0.63 -11.60
CA GLN A 49 -11.92 0.52 -10.78
C GLN A 49 -10.84 0.09 -9.79
N LYS A 50 -10.32 1.05 -9.03
CA LYS A 50 -9.36 0.74 -7.97
C LYS A 50 -10.07 0.24 -6.71
N ASN A 51 -9.36 -0.48 -5.86
CA ASN A 51 -9.89 -1.11 -4.66
C ASN A 51 -10.40 -0.07 -3.66
N ARG A 52 -11.73 -0.04 -3.52
CA ARG A 52 -12.47 0.91 -2.71
C ARG A 52 -13.62 0.20 -2.02
N ALA A 53 -14.08 0.76 -0.91
CA ALA A 53 -15.22 0.21 -0.18
C ALA A 53 -16.57 0.45 -0.86
N PHE A 54 -16.62 1.37 -1.83
CA PHE A 54 -17.77 1.59 -2.70
C PHE A 54 -17.31 1.86 -4.13
N CYS A 55 -18.19 1.60 -5.10
CA CYS A 55 -17.92 1.90 -6.49
C CYS A 55 -18.07 3.39 -6.78
N TYR A 56 -17.06 4.03 -7.37
CA TYR A 56 -17.17 5.44 -7.73
C TYR A 56 -18.22 5.71 -8.82
N PHE A 57 -18.47 4.74 -9.70
CA PHE A 57 -19.40 4.92 -10.81
C PHE A 57 -20.87 4.75 -10.39
N CYS A 58 -21.20 3.67 -9.67
CA CYS A 58 -22.59 3.34 -9.35
C CYS A 58 -22.92 3.39 -7.86
N ARG A 59 -21.95 3.80 -7.02
CA ARG A 59 -22.06 3.95 -5.56
C ARG A 59 -22.40 2.66 -4.80
N SER A 60 -22.38 1.50 -5.45
CA SER A 60 -22.63 0.22 -4.76
C SER A 60 -21.51 -0.05 -3.76
N LEU A 61 -21.88 -0.43 -2.54
CA LEU A 61 -20.92 -0.95 -1.56
C LEU A 61 -20.26 -2.20 -2.13
N GLN A 62 -18.93 -2.24 -2.10
CA GLN A 62 -18.20 -3.42 -2.56
C GLN A 62 -18.24 -4.49 -1.48
N ARG A 63 -18.51 -5.74 -1.89
CA ARG A 63 -18.55 -6.88 -0.97
C ARG A 63 -17.16 -7.30 -0.50
N LEU A 64 -16.16 -7.22 -1.38
CA LEU A 64 -14.82 -7.76 -1.15
C LEU A 64 -13.68 -6.72 -1.26
N PRO A 65 -13.78 -5.53 -0.63
CA PRO A 65 -12.65 -4.62 -0.62
C PRO A 65 -11.52 -5.20 0.24
N VAL A 66 -10.27 -4.93 -0.12
CA VAL A 66 -9.08 -5.48 0.53
C VAL A 66 -8.33 -4.40 1.30
N CYS A 67 -7.97 -4.62 2.55
CA CYS A 67 -7.14 -3.66 3.30
C CYS A 67 -5.73 -3.56 2.70
N GLY A 68 -5.31 -2.34 2.37
CA GLY A 68 -3.97 -2.01 1.84
C GLY A 68 -2.81 -2.20 2.83
N HIS A 69 -2.98 -2.85 3.97
CA HIS A 69 -1.88 -3.18 4.88
C HIS A 69 -1.82 -4.65 5.25
N CYS A 70 -2.96 -5.23 5.63
CA CYS A 70 -3.02 -6.62 6.07
C CYS A 70 -3.64 -7.57 5.04
N GLY A 71 -4.12 -7.08 3.89
CA GLY A 71 -4.74 -7.90 2.85
C GLY A 71 -6.08 -8.52 3.26
N LYS A 72 -6.61 -8.23 4.45
CA LYS A 72 -7.88 -8.78 4.91
C LYS A 72 -9.04 -8.16 4.13
N VAL A 73 -10.05 -8.97 3.84
CA VAL A 73 -11.34 -8.55 3.23
C VAL A 73 -12.45 -8.39 4.28
N LYS A 74 -12.33 -9.13 5.39
CA LYS A 74 -13.27 -9.10 6.51
C LYS A 74 -12.52 -8.99 7.83
N CYS A 75 -13.07 -8.22 8.76
CA CYS A 75 -12.55 -8.09 10.10
C CYS A 75 -13.45 -8.85 11.07
N LEU A 76 -12.84 -9.66 11.93
CA LEU A 76 -13.49 -10.31 13.06
C LEU A 76 -12.76 -9.86 14.32
N LEU A 77 -13.51 -9.34 15.31
CA LEU A 77 -12.96 -8.86 16.56
C LEU A 77 -12.57 -10.04 17.50
N LYS A 78 -11.65 -10.90 17.06
CA LYS A 78 -11.07 -11.97 17.88
C LYS A 78 -9.81 -11.53 18.63
N THR A 79 -8.98 -10.69 18.00
CA THR A 79 -7.59 -10.44 18.44
C THR A 79 -7.36 -9.07 19.07
N GLY A 80 -8.41 -8.30 19.38
CA GLY A 80 -8.32 -7.02 20.12
C GLY A 80 -7.56 -5.86 19.44
N ASP A 81 -6.91 -6.08 18.29
CA ASP A 81 -6.13 -5.06 17.57
C ASP A 81 -7.01 -4.02 16.86
N CYS A 82 -8.29 -4.31 16.64
CA CYS A 82 -9.21 -3.37 16.00
C CYS A 82 -9.56 -2.22 16.94
N VAL A 83 -9.43 -0.98 16.48
CA VAL A 83 -9.78 0.22 17.27
C VAL A 83 -11.29 0.49 17.29
N VAL A 84 -12.06 -0.18 16.41
CA VAL A 84 -13.52 -0.13 16.37
C VAL A 84 -14.08 -1.47 16.83
N ARG A 85 -15.04 -1.43 17.76
CA ARG A 85 -15.63 -2.64 18.35
C ARG A 85 -16.73 -3.18 17.45
N HIS A 86 -16.59 -4.43 17.00
CA HIS A 86 -17.59 -5.17 16.23
C HIS A 86 -17.62 -6.66 16.68
N ALA A 87 -17.95 -6.89 17.95
CA ALA A 87 -17.99 -8.22 18.54
C ALA A 87 -19.08 -9.09 17.88
N GLY A 88 -18.80 -10.37 17.65
CA GLY A 88 -19.76 -11.33 17.09
C GLY A 88 -20.15 -11.13 15.62
N THR A 89 -19.62 -10.11 14.94
CA THR A 89 -19.96 -9.77 13.56
C THR A 89 -18.73 -9.70 12.67
N TYR A 90 -18.85 -10.27 11.46
CA TYR A 90 -17.88 -10.05 10.39
C TYR A 90 -18.16 -8.70 9.76
N THR A 91 -17.27 -7.75 9.97
CA THR A 91 -17.37 -6.44 9.34
C THR A 91 -16.64 -6.46 8.00
N THR A 92 -17.32 -6.01 6.95
CA THR A 92 -16.80 -5.89 5.57
C THR A 92 -17.16 -4.51 5.02
N GLY A 93 -16.73 -4.20 3.79
CA GLY A 93 -17.13 -2.97 3.12
C GLY A 93 -16.68 -1.72 3.88
N MET A 94 -17.55 -0.70 3.89
CA MET A 94 -17.34 0.57 4.59
C MET A 94 -17.13 0.41 6.10
N GLY A 95 -17.75 -0.59 6.75
CA GLY A 95 -17.58 -0.79 8.18
C GLY A 95 -16.14 -1.20 8.57
N MET A 96 -15.34 -1.65 7.60
CA MET A 96 -13.96 -2.05 7.84
C MET A 96 -12.95 -0.93 7.55
N VAL A 97 -13.35 0.12 6.83
CA VAL A 97 -12.47 1.21 6.39
C VAL A 97 -12.17 2.15 7.56
N GLY A 98 -10.89 2.26 7.93
CA GLY A 98 -10.44 3.14 9.00
C GLY A 98 -9.69 4.39 8.54
N ALA A 99 -8.91 4.31 7.47
CA ALA A 99 -8.23 5.46 6.88
C ALA A 99 -7.92 5.23 5.40
N ILE A 100 -7.53 6.29 4.70
CA ILE A 100 -6.96 6.24 3.34
C ILE A 100 -5.50 6.67 3.46
N CYS A 101 -4.60 5.97 2.77
CA CYS A 101 -3.18 6.33 2.74
C CYS A 101 -2.93 7.50 1.79
N ASP A 102 -2.28 8.55 2.27
CA ASP A 102 -1.94 9.73 1.44
C ASP A 102 -0.91 9.42 0.33
N PHE A 103 -0.22 8.28 0.42
CA PHE A 103 0.82 7.93 -0.55
C PHE A 103 0.33 6.99 -1.65
N CYS A 104 -0.36 5.91 -1.29
CA CYS A 104 -0.82 4.90 -2.26
C CYS A 104 -2.32 4.92 -2.51
N GLU A 105 -3.06 5.84 -1.88
CA GLU A 105 -4.53 5.96 -2.00
C GLU A 105 -5.31 4.71 -1.59
N ALA A 106 -4.64 3.67 -1.06
CA ALA A 106 -5.28 2.47 -0.58
C ALA A 106 -5.97 2.76 0.75
N TRP A 107 -7.16 2.21 0.91
CA TRP A 107 -7.82 2.22 2.21
C TRP A 107 -7.17 1.18 3.14
N VAL A 108 -7.10 1.49 4.42
CA VAL A 108 -6.59 0.61 5.48
C VAL A 108 -7.67 0.38 6.53
N CYS A 109 -7.66 -0.81 7.13
CA CYS A 109 -8.67 -1.17 8.12
C CYS A 109 -8.40 -0.57 9.50
N HIS A 110 -9.38 -0.68 10.38
CA HIS A 110 -9.32 -0.29 11.79
C HIS A 110 -8.28 -1.02 12.66
N GLY A 111 -7.48 -1.94 12.11
CA GLY A 111 -6.40 -2.57 12.87
C GLY A 111 -5.39 -1.53 13.34
N ARG A 112 -5.11 -1.45 14.64
CA ARG A 112 -4.18 -0.48 15.21
C ARG A 112 -2.80 -0.59 14.57
N LYS A 113 -2.33 -1.81 14.26
CA LYS A 113 -1.10 -2.00 13.47
C LYS A 113 -1.20 -1.39 12.07
N CYS A 114 -2.31 -1.59 11.37
CA CYS A 114 -2.52 -1.06 10.01
C CYS A 114 -2.48 0.47 10.01
N LEU A 115 -3.27 1.10 10.88
CA LEU A 115 -3.36 2.56 11.02
C LEU A 115 -2.02 3.19 11.42
N SER A 116 -1.30 2.57 12.34
CA SER A 116 -0.05 3.16 12.87
C SER A 116 1.19 2.91 11.99
N SER A 117 1.17 1.87 11.14
CA SER A 117 2.38 1.45 10.41
C SER A 117 2.31 1.67 8.91
N HIS A 118 1.12 1.62 8.28
CA HIS A 118 1.02 1.59 6.82
C HIS A 118 1.69 2.79 6.15
N ALA A 119 1.35 4.02 6.56
CA ALA A 119 1.91 5.23 5.95
C ALA A 119 3.44 5.26 6.08
N CYS A 120 3.99 4.88 7.25
CA CYS A 120 5.43 4.87 7.50
C CYS A 120 6.19 3.92 6.59
N THR A 121 5.60 2.76 6.26
CA THR A 121 6.22 1.72 5.43
C THR A 121 5.68 1.70 4.01
N CYS A 122 4.92 2.73 3.59
CA CYS A 122 4.31 2.74 2.28
C CYS A 122 5.41 2.89 1.21
N PRO A 123 5.49 1.96 0.23
CA PRO A 123 6.53 2.01 -0.78
C PRO A 123 6.35 3.18 -1.78
N LEU A 124 5.16 3.79 -1.84
CA LEU A 124 4.81 4.85 -2.79
C LEU A 124 5.00 6.29 -2.28
N GLN A 125 5.61 6.48 -1.11
CA GLN A 125 5.76 7.81 -0.48
C GLN A 125 6.31 8.92 -1.38
N ASN A 126 7.22 8.58 -2.30
CA ASN A 126 7.86 9.53 -3.22
C ASN A 126 7.81 9.01 -4.66
N ALA A 127 6.81 8.19 -4.99
CA ALA A 127 6.73 7.58 -6.30
C ALA A 127 6.22 8.60 -7.33
N VAL A 128 6.99 8.78 -8.39
CA VAL A 128 6.66 9.61 -9.55
C VAL A 128 7.02 8.80 -10.79
N CYS A 129 6.14 8.72 -11.77
CA CYS A 129 6.45 7.97 -12.98
C CYS A 129 7.62 8.64 -13.73
N THR A 130 8.64 7.89 -14.09
CA THR A 130 9.81 8.43 -14.79
C THR A 130 9.54 8.83 -16.24
N GLU A 131 8.46 8.33 -16.84
CA GLU A 131 8.12 8.60 -18.25
C GLU A 131 7.16 9.78 -18.38
N CYS A 132 6.02 9.73 -17.69
CA CYS A 132 5.01 10.79 -17.78
C CYS A 132 5.08 11.84 -16.67
N GLU A 133 6.04 11.75 -15.74
CA GLU A 133 6.28 12.69 -14.63
C GLU A 133 5.10 12.92 -13.66
N ARG A 134 4.03 12.15 -13.81
CA ARG A 134 2.83 12.20 -12.97
C ARG A 134 3.01 11.46 -11.66
N VAL A 135 2.29 11.89 -10.63
CA VAL A 135 2.38 11.34 -9.27
C VAL A 135 1.37 10.20 -9.06
N VAL A 136 1.51 9.48 -7.94
CA VAL A 136 0.67 8.30 -7.62
C VAL A 136 -0.84 8.57 -7.71
N TRP A 137 -1.29 9.76 -7.30
CA TRP A 137 -2.71 10.13 -7.30
C TRP A 137 -3.27 10.30 -8.71
N ASP A 138 -2.47 10.76 -9.67
CA ASP A 138 -2.88 10.88 -11.07
C ASP A 138 -3.17 9.50 -11.71
N HIS A 139 -2.59 8.45 -11.14
CA HIS A 139 -2.77 7.05 -11.57
C HIS A 139 -3.69 6.24 -10.64
N GLY A 140 -4.34 6.91 -9.69
CA GLY A 140 -5.28 6.27 -8.77
C GLY A 140 -4.61 5.29 -7.79
N GLY A 141 -3.43 5.61 -7.27
CA GLY A 141 -2.79 4.80 -6.22
C GLY A 141 -1.96 3.63 -6.72
N ARG A 142 -1.70 3.53 -8.03
CA ARG A 142 -0.97 2.40 -8.64
C ARG A 142 0.22 2.87 -9.45
N ILE A 143 1.40 2.51 -8.96
CA ILE A 143 2.69 2.68 -9.62
C ILE A 143 3.51 1.40 -9.36
N PHE A 144 4.36 1.04 -10.31
CA PHE A 144 5.23 -0.12 -10.33
C PHE A 144 6.70 0.30 -10.29
N LYS A 145 7.61 -0.66 -10.13
CA LYS A 145 9.04 -0.45 -10.32
C LYS A 145 9.54 -1.28 -11.50
N CYS A 146 10.41 -0.70 -12.31
CA CYS A 146 11.15 -1.42 -13.34
C CYS A 146 12.05 -2.48 -12.70
N SER A 147 12.04 -3.71 -13.23
CA SER A 147 12.90 -4.79 -12.74
C SER A 147 14.38 -4.59 -13.03
N PHE A 148 14.72 -3.70 -13.96
CA PHE A 148 16.10 -3.47 -14.43
C PHE A 148 16.73 -2.21 -13.81
N CYS A 149 16.07 -1.04 -13.92
CA CYS A 149 16.59 0.23 -13.42
C CYS A 149 15.98 0.68 -12.08
N ALA A 150 15.00 -0.05 -11.54
CA ALA A 150 14.27 0.27 -10.30
C ALA A 150 13.48 1.60 -10.30
N ASN A 151 13.39 2.30 -11.44
CA ASN A 151 12.57 3.50 -11.60
C ASN A 151 11.07 3.21 -11.47
N PHE A 152 10.33 4.23 -11.04
CA PHE A 152 8.89 4.16 -10.88
C PHE A 152 8.16 4.34 -12.21
N LEU A 153 7.16 3.50 -12.47
CA LEU A 153 6.42 3.45 -13.73
C LEU A 153 4.92 3.35 -13.48
N CYS A 154 4.13 4.11 -14.23
CA CYS A 154 2.68 3.97 -14.16
C CYS A 154 2.21 2.70 -14.91
N GLU A 155 0.92 2.39 -14.81
CA GLU A 155 0.35 1.20 -15.45
C GLU A 155 0.49 1.20 -16.97
N ASP A 156 0.42 2.39 -17.58
CA ASP A 156 0.50 2.58 -19.04
C ASP A 156 1.95 2.48 -19.53
N ASP A 157 2.89 3.09 -18.80
CA ASP A 157 4.30 3.20 -19.22
C ASP A 157 5.15 1.96 -18.87
N GLN A 158 4.68 1.09 -17.95
CA GLN A 158 5.51 0.02 -17.40
C GLN A 158 6.05 -0.97 -18.44
N PHE A 159 5.24 -1.31 -19.46
CA PHE A 159 5.61 -2.34 -20.42
C PHE A 159 6.60 -1.81 -21.44
N GLU A 160 6.35 -0.63 -22.00
CA GLU A 160 7.23 0.00 -22.99
C GLU A 160 8.59 0.35 -22.37
N HIS A 161 8.59 0.89 -21.15
CA HIS A 161 9.83 1.16 -20.44
C HIS A 161 10.58 -0.14 -20.11
N GLN A 162 9.92 -1.19 -19.60
CA GLN A 162 10.62 -2.44 -19.28
C GLN A 162 11.20 -3.11 -20.53
N ALA A 163 10.49 -3.08 -21.66
CA ALA A 163 11.00 -3.60 -22.92
C ALA A 163 12.24 -2.82 -23.41
N SER A 164 12.24 -1.49 -23.25
CA SER A 164 13.36 -0.64 -23.66
C SER A 164 14.53 -0.69 -22.67
N CYS A 165 14.24 -0.87 -21.39
CA CYS A 165 15.22 -0.94 -20.31
C CYS A 165 15.84 -2.33 -20.17
N GLN A 166 15.27 -3.35 -20.81
CA GLN A 166 15.88 -4.66 -20.92
C GLN A 166 17.16 -4.54 -21.77
N VAL A 167 18.30 -4.43 -21.10
CA VAL A 167 19.60 -4.51 -21.76
C VAL A 167 19.88 -5.98 -22.06
N LEU A 168 19.96 -6.33 -23.34
CA LEU A 168 20.49 -7.62 -23.78
C LEU A 168 22.00 -7.62 -23.52
N GLU A 169 22.45 -8.17 -22.40
CA GLU A 169 23.89 -8.28 -22.09
C GLU A 169 24.63 -9.26 -23.03
N ALA A 170 23.90 -10.07 -23.81
CA ALA A 170 24.48 -10.88 -24.87
C ALA A 170 23.43 -11.19 -25.97
N GLU A 171 23.82 -11.08 -27.24
CA GLU A 171 23.13 -11.69 -28.39
C GLU A 171 23.31 -13.23 -28.37
N ASN A 172 23.01 -13.88 -27.24
CA ASN A 172 22.86 -15.32 -27.24
C ASN A 172 21.37 -15.62 -27.07
N TYR A 173 20.78 -16.20 -28.11
CA TYR A 173 19.38 -16.62 -28.15
C TYR A 173 19.16 -17.91 -27.35
N LYS A 174 19.79 -18.07 -26.18
CA LYS A 174 19.53 -19.21 -25.30
C LYS A 174 18.61 -18.76 -24.18
N CYS A 175 17.36 -19.21 -24.28
CA CYS A 175 16.36 -19.18 -23.22
C CYS A 175 16.76 -20.12 -22.09
#